data_AF-A0A517SCV1-F1
#
_entry.id   AF-A0A517SCV1-F1
#
_cell.length_a   1.000
_cell.length_b   1.000
_cell.length_c   1.000
_cell.angle_alpha   90.00
_cell.angle_beta   90.00
_cell.angle_gamma   90.00
#
_symmetry.space_group_name_H-M   'P 1'
#
loop_
_entity.id
_entity.type
_entity.pdbx_description
1 polymer ?
#
loop_
_entity_poly.entity_id
_entity_poly.type
_entity_poly.pdbx_seq_one_letter_code
_entity_poly.pdbx_strand_id
1 'polypeptide(L)'
;MSILKRHIGKLIALVAISPLIALYYRESCRRVSSDAASLINDGMSQAEVIAVLGEPHWKDREGDWYYSRYEPLFFLRVGFGNDPLHVGFDNNGRVNWISLG
;
A
#
# COMPACT_ATOMS: atom_id res chain seq x y z
N MET A 1 -44.87 11.17 -9.92
CA MET A 1 -43.67 11.04 -9.07
C MET A 1 -42.50 11.72 -9.81
N SER A 2 -42.02 12.87 -9.31
CA SER A 2 -41.11 13.75 -10.09
C SER A 2 -39.74 13.12 -10.35
N ILE A 3 -39.29 13.20 -11.61
CA ILE A 3 -37.96 12.78 -12.10
C ILE A 3 -36.82 13.33 -11.23
N LEU A 4 -37.03 14.51 -10.64
CA LEU A 4 -36.08 15.18 -9.75
C LEU A 4 -35.72 14.35 -8.50
N LYS A 5 -36.68 13.62 -7.91
CA LYS A 5 -36.42 12.77 -6.73
C LYS A 5 -35.59 11.52 -7.07
N ARG A 6 -35.66 11.03 -8.32
CA ARG A 6 -34.86 9.87 -8.77
C ARG A 6 -33.39 10.21 -8.99
N HIS A 7 -33.07 11.47 -9.30
CA HIS A 7 -31.69 11.90 -9.55
C HIS A 7 -30.96 12.36 -8.28
N ILE A 8 -31.67 12.99 -7.33
CA ILE A 8 -31.09 13.39 -6.03
C ILE A 8 -30.56 12.19 -5.25
N GLY A 9 -31.31 11.08 -5.22
CA GLY A 9 -30.86 9.85 -4.54
C GLY A 9 -29.59 9.23 -5.17
N LYS A 10 -29.44 9.33 -6.50
CA LYS A 10 -28.24 8.86 -7.20
C LYS A 10 -27.03 9.76 -6.96
N LEU A 11 -27.24 11.07 -6.84
CA LEU A 11 -26.18 12.02 -6.52
C LEU A 11 -25.61 11.79 -5.11
N ILE A 12 -26.48 11.53 -4.13
CA ILE A 12 -26.07 11.27 -2.73
C ILE A 12 -25.25 9.97 -2.63
N ALA A 13 -25.65 8.92 -3.36
CA ALA A 13 -24.92 7.66 -3.40
C ALA A 13 -23.49 7.82 -3.96
N LEU A 14 -23.31 8.63 -5.01
CA LEU A 14 -21.99 8.87 -5.62
C LEU A 14 -21.04 9.65 -4.68
N VAL A 15 -21.59 10.60 -3.91
CA VAL A 15 -20.84 11.38 -2.91
C VAL A 15 -20.43 10.49 -1.73
N ALA A 16 -21.24 9.51 -1.33
CA ALA A 16 -20.92 8.61 -0.22
C ALA A 16 -19.86 7.54 -0.57
N ILE A 17 -19.75 7.14 -1.84
CA ILE A 17 -18.76 6.16 -2.32
C ILE A 17 -17.37 6.79 -2.46
N SER A 18 -17.29 8.10 -2.76
CA SER A 18 -16.01 8.80 -2.99
C SER A 18 -15.05 8.79 -1.78
N PRO A 19 -15.50 9.04 -0.54
CA PRO A 19 -14.67 8.90 0.66
C PRO A 19 -14.20 7.47 0.89
N LEU A 20 -15.01 6.45 0.60
CA LEU A 20 -14.65 5.05 0.79
C LEU A 20 -13.57 4.62 -0.20
N ILE A 21 -13.68 5.05 -1.46
CA ILE A 21 -12.62 4.83 -2.46
C ILE A 21 -11.35 5.58 -2.04
N ALA A 22 -11.47 6.83 -1.58
CA ALA A 22 -10.31 7.59 -1.11
C ALA A 22 -9.64 6.96 0.12
N LEU A 23 -10.42 6.41 1.06
CA LEU A 23 -9.92 5.71 2.24
C LEU A 23 -9.20 4.41 1.84
N TYR A 24 -9.83 3.63 0.94
CA TYR A 24 -9.25 2.42 0.38
C TYR A 24 -7.94 2.70 -0.35
N TYR A 25 -7.86 3.75 -1.16
CA TYR A 25 -6.61 4.17 -1.80
C TYR A 25 -5.56 4.66 -0.78
N ARG A 26 -5.97 5.33 0.30
CA ARG A 26 -5.04 5.77 1.35
C ARG A 26 -4.41 4.60 2.10
N GLU A 27 -5.20 3.57 2.40
CA GLU A 27 -4.69 2.35 3.05
C GLU A 27 -3.91 1.45 2.09
N SER A 28 -4.42 1.25 0.87
CA SER A 28 -3.79 0.38 -0.15
C SER A 28 -2.52 0.99 -0.74
N CYS A 29 -2.34 2.31 -0.63
CA CYS A 29 -1.14 3.03 -1.04
C CYS A 29 -0.43 3.65 0.18
N ARG A 30 -0.40 2.95 1.32
CA ARG A 30 0.43 3.37 2.45
C ARG A 30 1.89 3.31 2.01
N ARG A 31 2.42 4.48 1.69
CA ARG A 31 3.80 4.60 1.25
C ARG A 31 4.73 4.50 2.46
N VAL A 32 5.74 3.66 2.35
CA VAL A 32 6.76 3.45 3.38
C VAL A 32 7.77 4.58 3.33
N SER A 33 8.12 5.15 4.48
CA SER A 33 9.23 6.12 4.60
C SER A 33 10.57 5.38 4.62
N SER A 34 11.64 6.05 4.17
CA SER A 34 13.00 5.49 4.24
C SER A 34 13.40 5.10 5.66
N ASP A 35 12.98 5.88 6.66
CA ASP A 35 13.24 5.58 8.07
C ASP A 35 12.58 4.28 8.51
N ALA A 36 11.31 4.05 8.14
CA ALA A 36 10.63 2.79 8.47
C ALA A 36 11.24 1.59 7.73
N ALA A 37 11.65 1.77 6.48
CA ALA A 37 12.36 0.75 5.72
C ALA A 37 13.69 0.35 6.38
N SER A 38 14.43 1.31 6.95
CA SER A 38 15.70 1.07 7.64
C SER A 38 15.58 0.27 8.95
N LEU A 39 14.36 0.07 9.46
CA LEU A 39 14.10 -0.71 10.66
C LEU A 39 13.89 -2.21 10.37
N ILE A 40 13.73 -2.59 9.11
CA ILE A 40 13.60 -4.01 8.73
C ILE A 40 14.97 -4.66 8.68
N ASN A 41 15.07 -5.84 9.27
CA ASN A 41 16.32 -6.59 9.41
C ASN A 41 16.09 -8.08 9.12
N ASP A 42 17.17 -8.78 8.77
CA ASP A 42 17.16 -10.23 8.58
C ASP A 42 16.67 -10.95 9.83
N GLY A 43 15.91 -12.02 9.62
CA GLY A 43 15.34 -12.85 10.67
C GLY A 43 14.03 -12.34 11.26
N MET A 44 13.60 -11.10 10.95
CA MET A 44 12.29 -10.60 11.37
C MET A 44 11.15 -11.46 10.80
N SER A 45 10.14 -11.73 11.61
CA SER A 45 8.92 -12.39 11.16
C SER A 45 8.04 -11.46 10.32
N GLN A 46 7.19 -12.03 9.49
CA GLN A 46 6.15 -11.30 8.75
C GLN A 46 5.31 -10.36 9.63
N ALA A 47 4.98 -10.77 10.87
CA ALA A 47 4.21 -9.95 11.80
C ALA A 47 4.99 -8.72 12.29
N GLU A 48 6.30 -8.87 12.54
CA GLU A 48 7.18 -7.76 12.89
C GLU A 48 7.33 -6.78 11.72
N VAL A 49 7.45 -7.29 10.49
CA VAL A 49 7.47 -6.44 9.28
C VAL A 49 6.17 -5.66 9.14
N ILE A 50 5.01 -6.29 9.34
CA ILE A 50 3.69 -5.61 9.30
C ILE A 50 3.60 -4.54 10.40
N ALA A 51 4.12 -4.81 11.60
CA ALA A 51 4.07 -3.84 12.69
C ALA A 51 4.86 -2.56 12.37
N VAL A 52 5.96 -2.68 11.61
CA VAL A 52 6.82 -1.55 11.22
C VAL A 52 6.32 -0.85 9.96
N LEU A 53 6.02 -1.61 8.90
CA LEU A 53 5.73 -1.07 7.56
C LEU A 53 4.23 -1.01 7.24
N GLY A 54 3.42 -1.78 7.93
CA GLY A 54 2.06 -2.13 7.53
C GLY A 54 2.00 -3.28 6.53
N GLU A 55 0.79 -3.54 6.03
CA GLU A 55 0.58 -4.51 4.97
C GLU A 55 1.26 -4.07 3.67
N PRO A 56 1.84 -5.01 2.90
CA PRO A 56 2.43 -4.69 1.63
C PRO A 56 1.37 -4.31 0.60
N HIS A 57 1.79 -3.53 -0.39
CA HIS A 57 0.93 -3.18 -1.51
C HIS A 57 0.64 -4.39 -2.40
N TRP A 58 1.64 -5.26 -2.56
CA TRP A 58 1.55 -6.45 -3.38
C TRP A 58 2.39 -7.58 -2.79
N LYS A 59 1.93 -8.82 -3.02
CA LYS A 59 2.63 -10.06 -2.70
C LYS A 59 2.74 -10.87 -3.98
N ASP A 60 3.92 -11.36 -4.31
CA ASP A 60 4.07 -12.23 -5.47
C ASP A 60 3.66 -13.69 -5.15
N ARG A 61 3.90 -14.59 -6.10
CA ARG A 61 3.57 -16.01 -5.97
C ARG A 61 4.56 -16.78 -5.09
N GLU A 62 5.77 -16.25 -4.91
CA GLU A 62 6.82 -16.84 -4.07
C GLU A 62 6.62 -16.43 -2.60
N GLY A 63 5.79 -15.41 -2.36
CA GLY A 63 5.42 -14.94 -1.04
C GLY A 63 6.18 -13.70 -0.62
N ASP A 64 6.96 -13.11 -1.53
CA ASP A 64 7.73 -11.91 -1.28
C ASP A 64 6.85 -10.66 -1.37
N TRP A 65 7.24 -9.63 -0.62
CA TRP A 65 6.40 -8.47 -0.34
C TRP A 65 6.96 -7.20 -0.93
N TYR A 66 6.07 -6.43 -1.55
CA TYR A 66 6.41 -5.23 -2.28
C TYR A 66 5.71 -4.02 -1.66
N TYR A 67 6.50 -3.02 -1.31
CA TYR A 67 6.06 -1.79 -0.68
C TYR A 67 6.33 -0.59 -1.59
N SER A 68 5.34 0.29 -1.72
CA SER A 68 5.55 1.58 -2.41
C SER A 68 6.30 2.55 -1.49
N ARG A 69 7.40 3.16 -1.95
CA ARG A 69 8.12 4.21 -1.19
C ARG A 69 7.58 5.61 -1.48
N TYR A 70 7.62 6.50 -0.47
CA TYR A 70 7.34 7.93 -0.65
C TYR A 70 8.62 8.69 -0.96
N GLU A 71 8.72 9.29 -2.14
CA GLU A 71 9.67 10.37 -2.38
C GLU A 71 8.95 11.73 -2.36
N PRO A 72 9.44 12.72 -1.57
CA PRO A 72 8.74 13.98 -1.37
C PRO A 72 8.58 14.88 -2.61
N LEU A 73 9.16 14.55 -3.76
CA LEU A 73 9.22 15.44 -4.92
C LEU A 73 8.39 15.04 -6.15
N PHE A 74 7.70 13.88 -6.16
CA PHE A 74 7.02 13.40 -7.37
C PHE A 74 5.54 13.09 -7.14
N PHE A 75 4.71 14.14 -7.12
CA PHE A 75 3.25 14.06 -7.04
C PHE A 75 2.56 13.62 -8.35
N LEU A 76 3.29 13.33 -9.44
CA LEU A 76 2.68 13.16 -10.78
C LEU A 76 3.12 11.89 -11.57
N ARG A 77 3.76 10.90 -10.95
CA ARG A 77 3.95 9.58 -11.59
C ARG A 77 3.10 8.52 -10.91
N VAL A 78 1.90 8.34 -11.44
CA VAL A 78 1.13 7.10 -11.30
C VAL A 78 1.78 6.12 -12.28
N GLY A 79 2.82 5.43 -11.84
CA GLY A 79 3.51 4.48 -12.70
C GLY A 79 4.74 3.94 -11.99
N PHE A 80 4.67 2.68 -11.57
CA PHE A 80 5.71 1.65 -11.51
C PHE A 80 7.18 2.08 -11.71
N GLY A 81 7.64 3.12 -11.04
CA GLY A 81 8.83 3.85 -11.50
C GLY A 81 9.69 4.49 -10.44
N ASN A 82 9.42 4.22 -9.15
CA ASN A 82 10.37 4.48 -8.07
C ASN A 82 10.49 3.16 -7.31
N ASP A 83 11.70 2.68 -7.14
CA ASP A 83 11.98 1.31 -6.77
C ASP A 83 11.24 0.86 -5.51
N PRO A 84 10.35 -0.15 -5.63
CA PRO A 84 9.61 -0.63 -4.48
C PRO A 84 10.57 -1.27 -3.49
N LEU A 85 10.36 -1.01 -2.20
CA LEU A 85 11.03 -1.80 -1.16
C LEU A 85 10.52 -3.24 -1.30
N HIS A 86 11.46 -4.15 -1.53
CA HIS A 86 11.18 -5.56 -1.67
C HIS A 86 11.71 -6.28 -0.43
N VAL A 87 10.85 -7.04 0.23
CA VAL A 87 11.20 -7.85 1.39
C VAL A 87 10.89 -9.30 1.05
N GLY A 88 11.93 -10.14 1.00
CA GLY A 88 11.78 -11.56 0.73
C GLY A 88 11.89 -12.42 1.97
N PHE A 89 11.16 -13.52 1.97
CA PHE A 89 11.03 -14.40 3.14
C PHE A 89 11.59 -15.79 2.89
N ASP A 90 12.14 -16.41 3.94
CA ASP A 90 12.49 -17.83 3.93
C ASP A 90 11.25 -18.73 4.13
N ASN A 91 11.47 -20.05 4.06
CA ASN A 91 10.43 -21.05 4.27
C ASN A 91 9.83 -21.04 5.69
N ASN A 92 10.45 -20.35 6.64
CA ASN A 92 9.94 -20.15 8.01
C ASN A 92 9.16 -18.84 8.16
N GLY A 93 8.98 -18.07 7.08
CA GLY A 93 8.32 -16.77 7.09
C GLY A 93 9.15 -15.66 7.75
N ARG A 94 10.48 -15.80 7.71
CA ARG A 94 11.44 -14.80 8.23
C ARG A 94 12.11 -14.06 7.10
N VAL A 95 12.39 -12.77 7.30
CA VAL A 95 13.14 -11.95 6.34
C VAL A 95 14.50 -12.60 6.07
N ASN A 96 14.76 -12.86 4.80
CA ASN A 96 16.01 -13.44 4.29
C ASN A 96 16.81 -12.38 3.55
N TRP A 97 16.12 -11.51 2.82
CA TRP A 97 16.75 -10.49 2.02
C TRP A 97 15.85 -9.27 1.85
N ILE A 98 16.48 -8.12 1.61
CA ILE A 98 15.83 -6.83 1.45
C ILE A 98 16.46 -6.13 0.25
N SER A 99 15.65 -5.68 -0.71
CA SER A 99 16.12 -4.82 -1.80
C SER A 99 15.47 -3.45 -1.68
N LEU A 100 16.33 -2.45 -1.51
CA LEU A 100 16.01 -1.04 -1.68
C LEU A 100 16.53 -0.69 -3.07
N GLY A 101 15.67 -0.51 -4.06
CA GLY A 101 16.17 0.19 -5.25
C GLY A 101 16.31 1.69 -5.00
#